data_AF-A0A1X1C2Q9-F1
#
_entry.id   AF-A0A1X1C2Q9-F1
#
_cell.length_a   1.000
_cell.length_b   1.000
_cell.length_c   1.000
_cell.angle_alpha   90.00
_cell.angle_beta   90.00
_cell.angle_gamma   90.00
#
_symmetry.space_group_name_H-M   'P 1'
#
loop_
_entity.id
_entity.type
_entity.pdbx_description
1 polymer ?
#
loop_
_entity_poly.entity_id
_entity_poly.type
_entity_poly.pdbx_seq_one_letter_code
_entity_poly.pdbx_strand_id
1 'polypeptide(L)' 'MSKELPTVVAENFMTIAPELTIKVVVLSNGQRIIPEEDMKRACEWLGIDLSSLEAESLFQEQGNEKANS' A
#
# COMPACT_ATOMS: atom_id res chain seq x y z
N MET A 1 -4.06 8.21 27.41
CA MET A 1 -3.16 7.58 26.43
C MET A 1 -3.12 8.47 25.21
N SER A 2 -1.98 9.10 24.93
CA SER A 2 -1.80 9.94 23.75
C SER A 2 -1.86 9.02 22.52
N LYS A 3 -2.91 9.17 21.70
CA LYS A 3 -3.01 8.50 20.41
C LYS A 3 -2.07 9.24 19.45
N GLU A 4 -0.78 8.99 19.57
CA GLU A 4 0.19 9.52 18.62
C GLU A 4 -0.07 8.83 17.28
N LEU A 5 -0.28 9.63 16.23
CA LEU A 5 -0.45 9.10 14.88
C LEU A 5 0.90 8.50 14.43
N PRO A 6 0.89 7.33 13.76
CA PRO A 6 2.12 6.77 13.22
C PRO A 6 2.80 7.76 12.28
N THR A 7 4.12 7.90 12.42
CA THR A 7 4.94 8.79 11.59
C THR A 7 5.63 8.02 10.48
N VAL A 8 5.97 8.68 9.38
CA VAL A 8 6.75 8.06 8.30
C VAL A 8 8.19 7.89 8.76
N VAL A 9 8.72 6.66 8.66
CA VAL A 9 10.11 6.32 9.02
C VAL A 9 10.97 5.92 7.83
N ALA A 10 10.36 5.48 6.73
CA ALA A 10 11.07 5.20 5.48
C ALA A 10 10.17 5.39 4.27
N GLU A 11 10.78 5.67 3.12
CA GLU A 11 10.10 5.84 1.84
C GLU A 11 10.85 5.04 0.78
N ASN A 12 10.12 4.40 -0.12
CA ASN A 12 10.68 3.68 -1.25
C ASN A 12 9.84 3.92 -2.51
N PHE A 13 10.47 3.85 -3.68
CA PHE A 13 9.78 3.91 -4.96
C PHE A 13 9.85 2.54 -5.63
N MET A 14 8.72 2.05 -6.11
CA MET A 14 8.60 0.73 -6.72
C MET A 14 7.89 0.86 -8.07
N THR A 15 8.55 0.39 -9.14
CA THR A 15 7.93 0.25 -10.46
C THR A 15 7.13 -1.05 -10.51
N ILE A 16 5.81 -0.95 -10.67
CA ILE A 16 4.89 -2.10 -10.67
C ILE A 16 4.40 -2.47 -12.08
N ALA A 17 4.51 -1.54 -13.04
CA ALA A 17 4.27 -1.79 -14.46
C ALA A 17 5.14 -0.84 -15.31
N PRO A 18 5.30 -1.07 -16.62
CA PRO A 18 5.94 -0.11 -17.51
C PRO A 18 5.30 1.27 -17.35
N GLU A 19 6.13 2.28 -17.11
CA GLU A 19 5.72 3.68 -16.88
C GLU A 19 4.90 3.92 -15.59
N LEU A 20 4.70 2.91 -14.74
CA LEU A 20 3.99 3.03 -13.46
C LEU A 20 4.93 2.77 -12.28
N THR A 21 5.36 3.87 -11.65
CA THR A 21 6.16 3.85 -10.41
C THR A 21 5.36 4.48 -9.29
N ILE A 22 5.22 3.75 -8.18
CA ILE A 22 4.49 4.18 -6.99
C ILE A 22 5.43 4.38 -5.81
N LYS A 23 5.10 5.32 -4.93
CA LYS A 23 5.71 5.46 -3.62
C LYS A 23 5.09 4.48 -2.62
N VAL A 24 5.91 3.88 -1.79
CA VAL A 24 5.51 3.10 -0.62
C VAL A 24 6.19 3.71 0.59
N VAL A 25 5.42 4.05 1.61
CA VAL A 25 5.94 4.60 2.87
C VAL A 25 5.77 3.60 3.99
N VAL A 26 6.79 3.49 4.83
CA VAL A 26 6.80 2.67 6.04
C VAL A 26 6.53 3.59 7.22
N LEU A 27 5.54 3.24 8.02
CA LEU A 27 5.17 3.96 9.23
C LEU A 27 5.94 3.42 10.45
N SER A 28 6.01 4.20 11.53
CA SER A 28 6.71 3.85 12.77
C SER A 28 6.16 2.60 13.46
N ASN A 29 4.93 2.21 13.16
CA ASN A 29 4.29 0.97 13.63
C ASN A 29 4.59 -0.25 12.73
N GLY A 30 5.45 -0.10 11.72
CA GLY A 30 5.81 -1.16 10.78
C GLY A 30 4.83 -1.35 9.61
N GLN A 31 3.70 -0.64 9.59
CA GLN A 31 2.77 -0.69 8.46
C GLN A 31 3.39 -0.06 7.22
N ARG A 32 3.07 -0.63 6.06
CA ARG A 32 3.43 -0.06 4.75
C ARG A 32 2.17 0.43 4.09
N ILE A 33 2.18 1.66 3.63
CA ILE A 33 1.04 2.26 2.92
C ILE A 33 1.51 2.86 1.59
N ILE A 34 0.60 2.86 0.63
CA ILE A 34 0.77 3.60 -0.63
C ILE A 34 0.04 4.93 -0.43
N PRO A 35 0.71 6.09 -0.62
CA PRO A 35 0.05 7.38 -0.56
C PRO A 35 -1.14 7.48 -1.52
N GLU A 36 -2.14 8.29 -1.17
CA GLU A 36 -3.38 8.40 -1.94
C GLU A 36 -3.13 8.81 -3.40
N GLU A 37 -2.21 9.75 -3.65
CA GLU A 37 -1.85 10.17 -5.01
C GLU A 37 -1.27 9.02 -5.84
N ASP A 38 -0.41 8.19 -5.25
CA ASP A 38 0.16 7.03 -5.92
C ASP A 38 -0.88 5.96 -6.22
N MET A 39 -1.80 5.71 -5.28
CA MET A 39 -2.91 4.80 -5.48
C MET A 39 -3.84 5.29 -6.60
N LYS A 40 -4.16 6.59 -6.62
CA LYS A 40 -4.96 7.23 -7.69
C LYS A 40 -4.36 7.01 -9.07
N ARG A 41 -3.08 7.34 -9.24
CA ARG A 41 -2.38 7.15 -10.51
C ARG A 41 -2.35 5.68 -10.93
N ALA A 42 -2.15 4.76 -9.99
CA ALA A 42 -2.19 3.33 -10.27
C ALA A 42 -3.59 2.88 -10.73
N CYS A 43 -4.66 3.36 -10.10
CA CYS A 43 -6.02 3.03 -10.49
C CYS A 43 -6.38 3.60 -11.87
N GLU A 44 -6.00 4.85 -12.14
CA GLU A 44 -6.16 5.47 -13.47
C GLU A 44 -5.40 4.69 -14.55
N TRP A 45 -4.17 4.29 -14.27
CA TRP A 45 -3.37 3.48 -15.20
C TRP A 45 -4.04 2.11 -15.49
N LEU A 46 -4.64 1.50 -14.47
CA LEU A 46 -5.38 0.24 -14.60
C LEU A 46 -6.75 0.42 -15.27
N GLY A 47 -7.20 1.66 -15.50
CA GLY A 47 -8.57 1.95 -15.97
C GLY A 47 -9.65 1.55 -14.96
N ILE A 48 -9.31 1.48 -13.67
CA ILE A 48 -10.20 1.11 -12.57
C ILE A 48 -10.69 2.38 -11.87
N ASP A 49 -11.99 2.47 -11.65
CA ASP A 49 -12.56 3.53 -10.81
C ASP A 49 -12.23 3.26 -9.34
N LEU A 50 -11.62 4.22 -8.66
CA LEU A 50 -11.16 4.05 -7.28
C LEU A 50 -12.31 3.79 -6.30
N SER A 51 -13.51 4.26 -6.63
CA SER A 51 -14.73 4.02 -5.84
C SER A 51 -15.22 2.57 -5.94
N SER A 52 -14.74 1.82 -6.93
CA SER A 52 -15.02 0.39 -7.08
C SER A 52 -14.09 -0.52 -6.27
N LEU A 53 -13.01 0.03 -5.72
CA LEU A 53 -12.10 -0.72 -4.85
C LEU A 53 -12.67 -0.79 -3.43
N GLU A 54 -13.26 -1.93 -3.09
CA GLU A 54 -13.63 -2.20 -1.71
C GLU A 54 -12.36 -2.26 -0.85
N ALA A 55 -12.25 -1.33 0.11
CA ALA A 55 -11.09 -1.16 0.98
C ALA A 55 -10.72 -2.40 1.81
N GLU A 56 -11.60 -3.41 1.88
CA GLU A 56 -11.45 -4.61 2.69
C GLU A 56 -10.65 -5.75 2.01
N SER A 57 -10.33 -5.64 0.71
CA SER A 57 -9.65 -6.71 -0.04
C SER A 57 -8.15 -6.48 -0.27
N LEU A 58 -7.66 -5.22 -0.24
CA LEU A 58 -6.29 -4.88 -0.64
C LEU A 58 -5.23 -5.02 0.48
N PHE A 59 -5.64 -5.28 1.71
CA PHE A 59 -4.74 -5.35 2.88
C PHE A 59 -4.67 -6.73 3.52
N GLN A 60 -5.04 -7.81 2.82
CA GLN A 60 -4.75 -9.16 3.34
C GLN A 60 -3.24 -9.38 3.42
N GLU A 61 -2.81 -9.56 4.66
CA GLU A 61 -1.45 -9.74 5.14
C GLU A 61 -0.62 -10.67 4.27
N GLN A 62 0.54 -10.19 3.83
CA GLN A 62 1.66 -11.09 3.58
C GLN A 62 2.10 -11.70 4.92
N GLY A 63 1.58 -12.89 5.22
CA GLY A 63 2.13 -13.73 6.29
C GLY A 63 1.18 -14.77 6.84
N ASN A 64 1.07 -15.94 6.19
CA ASN A 64 1.09 -17.18 6.95
C ASN A 64 1.61 -18.41 6.18
N GLU A 65 2.82 -18.82 6.57
CA GLU A 65 3.28 -20.21 6.74
C GLU A 65 3.42 -21.16 5.54
N LYS A 66 4.69 -21.38 5.17
CA LYS A 66 5.17 -22.75 4.97
C LYS A 66 5.00 -23.53 6.29
N ALA A 67 4.05 -24.47 6.35
CA ALA A 67 4.13 -25.64 7.24
C ALA A 67 3.15 -26.76 6.82
N ASN A 68 3.73 -27.88 6.38
CA ASN A 68 3.23 -29.26 6.51
C ASN A 68 2.01 -29.76 5.69
N SER A 69 2.29 -30.46 4.58
CA SER A 69 1.81 -31.82 4.30
C SER A 69 2.66 -32.46 3.20
#